data_AF-A0A8B6HM19-F1
#
_entry.id   AF-A0A8B6HM19-F1
#
_cell.length_a   1.000
_cell.length_b   1.000
_cell.length_c   1.000
_cell.angle_alpha   90.00
_cell.angle_beta   90.00
_cell.angle_gamma   90.00
#
_symmetry.space_group_name_H-M   'P 1'
#
loop_
_entity.id
_entity.type
_entity.pdbx_description
1 polymer ?
#
loop_
_entity_poly.entity_id
_entity_poly.type
_entity_poly.pdbx_seq_one_letter_code
_entity_poly.pdbx_strand_id
1 'polypeptide(L)'
;MNSEDKNISLQFYDYLCNIVGSEEVVRTRREIFSGIEIVQKASSGTVISSGSKAEGLDLKGSDFDQMIYPNFIRVYEILNCVQSDPDKVPLVMETNDTKSGFTKLKLAIEFDYEFDMIQDWFETVGEEKYISSKRFREKDLPDYMVIHGPCQSTAGGDYDHARCLWCKEWISPARPRTHR
;
A
#
# COMPACT_ATOMS: atom_id res chain seq x y z
N MET A 1 -7.29 -10.92 42.55
CA MET A 1 -7.73 -11.89 41.53
C MET A 1 -7.82 -13.25 42.19
N ASN A 2 -9.03 -13.80 42.32
CA ASN A 2 -9.24 -15.06 43.04
C ASN A 2 -8.75 -16.27 42.18
N SER A 3 -8.80 -17.49 42.73
CA SER A 3 -8.36 -18.71 42.03
C SER A 3 -9.16 -19.03 40.77
N GLU A 4 -10.46 -18.71 40.76
CA GLU A 4 -11.37 -18.97 39.63
C GLU A 4 -11.10 -17.98 38.49
N ASP A 5 -10.88 -16.70 38.80
CA ASP A 5 -10.53 -15.66 37.82
C ASP A 5 -9.25 -16.03 37.05
N LYS A 6 -8.25 -16.58 37.76
CA LYS A 6 -7.00 -17.06 37.15
C LYS A 6 -7.22 -18.25 36.22
N ASN A 7 -8.10 -19.18 36.60
CA ASN A 7 -8.41 -20.36 35.79
C ASN A 7 -9.14 -19.96 34.50
N ILE A 8 -10.14 -19.10 34.60
CA ILE A 8 -10.86 -18.56 33.42
C ILE A 8 -9.90 -17.80 32.49
N SER A 9 -9.00 -16.99 33.04
CA SER A 9 -8.02 -16.25 32.24
C SER A 9 -7.09 -17.18 31.45
N LEU A 10 -6.63 -18.28 32.06
CA LEU A 10 -5.78 -19.27 31.40
C LEU A 10 -6.53 -20.02 30.31
N GLN A 11 -7.75 -20.48 30.58
CA GLN A 11 -8.58 -21.14 29.58
C GLN A 11 -8.89 -20.24 28.38
N PHE A 12 -9.15 -18.95 28.65
CA PHE A 12 -9.36 -17.96 27.60
C PHE A 12 -8.09 -17.72 26.77
N TYR A 13 -6.93 -17.63 27.43
CA TYR A 13 -5.64 -17.52 26.75
C TYR A 13 -5.36 -18.73 25.85
N ASP A 14 -5.56 -19.94 26.35
CA ASP A 14 -5.36 -21.18 25.58
C ASP A 14 -6.32 -21.25 24.39
N TYR A 15 -7.59 -20.85 24.60
CA TYR A 15 -8.58 -20.77 23.54
C TYR A 15 -8.16 -19.77 22.44
N LEU A 16 -7.69 -18.58 22.81
CA LEU A 16 -7.18 -17.61 21.85
C LEU A 16 -5.94 -18.11 21.12
N CYS A 17 -5.00 -18.77 21.81
CA CYS A 17 -3.83 -19.36 21.18
C CYS A 17 -4.20 -20.45 20.18
N ASN A 18 -5.26 -21.22 20.45
CA ASN A 18 -5.77 -22.22 19.52
C ASN A 18 -6.41 -21.61 18.26
N ILE A 19 -6.98 -20.41 18.36
CA ILE A 19 -7.59 -19.71 17.20
C ILE A 19 -6.55 -18.93 16.41
N VAL A 20 -5.76 -18.10 17.10
CA VAL A 20 -4.89 -17.09 16.49
C VAL A 20 -3.47 -17.63 16.31
N GLY A 21 -3.04 -18.51 17.21
CA GLY A 21 -1.65 -18.92 17.40
C GLY A 21 -1.06 -18.31 18.68
N SER A 22 -0.02 -18.96 19.21
CA SER A 22 0.81 -18.36 20.25
C SER A 22 1.57 -17.15 19.70
N GLU A 23 2.11 -16.31 20.59
CA GLU A 23 2.93 -15.16 20.18
C GLU A 23 4.10 -15.56 19.27
N GLU A 24 4.74 -16.71 19.54
CA GLU A 24 5.84 -17.24 18.73
C GLU A 24 5.38 -17.66 17.33
N VAL A 25 4.22 -18.32 17.23
CA VAL A 25 3.63 -18.72 15.94
C VAL A 25 3.25 -17.49 15.11
N VAL A 26 2.59 -16.52 15.73
CA VAL A 26 2.21 -15.26 15.07
C VAL A 26 3.47 -14.52 14.60
N ARG A 27 4.49 -14.39 15.45
CA ARG A 27 5.77 -13.76 15.09
C ARG A 27 6.44 -14.47 13.91
N THR A 28 6.51 -15.80 13.94
CA THR A 28 7.10 -16.59 12.85
C THR A 28 6.38 -16.35 11.52
N ARG A 29 5.04 -16.30 11.53
CA ARG A 29 4.26 -15.99 10.32
C ARG A 29 4.56 -14.59 9.79
N ARG A 30 4.67 -13.58 10.66
CA ARG A 30 5.07 -12.21 10.26
C ARG A 30 6.44 -12.19 9.60
N GLU A 31 7.41 -12.89 10.18
CA GLU A 31 8.77 -12.98 9.64
C GLU A 31 8.79 -13.67 8.27
N ILE A 32 7.95 -14.68 8.05
CA ILE A 32 7.78 -15.31 6.73
C ILE A 32 7.30 -14.28 5.70
N PHE A 33 6.27 -13.50 6.01
CA PHE A 33 5.77 -12.45 5.09
C PHE A 33 6.83 -11.37 4.80
N SER A 34 7.53 -10.89 5.82
CA SER A 34 8.65 -9.95 5.63
C SER A 34 9.75 -10.54 4.74
N GLY A 35 10.05 -11.84 4.88
CA GLY A 35 10.98 -12.54 4.02
C GLY A 35 10.50 -12.63 2.57
N ILE A 36 9.22 -12.93 2.35
CA ILE A 36 8.60 -12.97 1.03
C ILE A 36 8.68 -11.60 0.34
N GLU A 37 8.39 -10.51 1.06
CA GLU A 37 8.49 -9.14 0.52
C GLU A 37 9.92 -8.79 0.06
N ILE A 38 10.93 -9.19 0.83
CA ILE A 38 12.34 -8.99 0.46
C ILE A 38 12.67 -9.74 -0.84
N VAL A 39 12.17 -10.97 -0.98
CA VAL A 39 12.39 -11.81 -2.18
C VAL A 39 11.62 -11.27 -3.39
N GLN A 40 10.41 -10.74 -3.18
CA GLN A 40 9.54 -10.22 -4.25
C GLN A 40 9.92 -8.82 -4.73
N LYS A 41 10.89 -8.17 -4.09
CA LYS A 41 11.37 -6.87 -4.51
C LYS A 41 12.06 -6.96 -5.88
N ALA A 42 11.35 -6.55 -6.92
CA ALA A 42 11.86 -6.50 -8.29
C ALA A 42 12.41 -5.12 -8.65
N SER A 43 13.13 -5.02 -9.76
CA SER A 43 13.62 -3.72 -10.27
C SER A 43 12.47 -2.80 -10.70
N SER A 44 11.39 -3.34 -11.27
CA SER A 44 10.28 -2.57 -11.83
C SER A 44 9.16 -2.26 -10.83
N GLY A 45 9.01 -3.05 -9.77
CA GLY A 45 7.95 -2.87 -8.79
C GLY A 45 8.25 -3.56 -7.47
N THR A 46 7.59 -3.10 -6.42
CA THR A 46 7.67 -3.69 -5.08
C THR A 46 6.27 -4.09 -4.62
N VAL A 47 6.19 -5.26 -3.99
CA VAL A 47 5.00 -5.77 -3.31
C VAL A 47 5.23 -5.65 -1.81
N ILE A 48 4.29 -5.02 -1.11
CA ILE A 48 4.24 -4.98 0.35
C ILE A 48 2.97 -5.74 0.76
N SER A 49 3.09 -6.71 1.64
CA SER A 49 1.95 -7.42 2.20
C SER A 49 1.41 -6.62 3.38
N SER A 50 0.08 -6.61 3.53
CA SER A 50 -0.59 -5.96 4.64
C SER A 50 -1.72 -6.83 5.16
N GLY A 51 -2.53 -6.28 6.07
CA GLY A 51 -3.70 -6.96 6.58
C GLY A 51 -3.39 -8.09 7.55
N SER A 52 -4.43 -8.89 7.83
CA SER A 52 -4.40 -9.86 8.93
C SER A 52 -3.32 -10.93 8.74
N LYS A 53 -3.17 -11.48 7.52
CA LYS A 53 -2.19 -12.52 7.24
C LYS A 53 -0.74 -12.01 7.34
N ALA A 54 -0.44 -10.82 6.83
CA ALA A 54 0.89 -10.22 6.95
C ALA A 54 1.27 -9.96 8.42
N GLU A 55 0.29 -9.65 9.27
CA GLU A 55 0.46 -9.52 10.72
C GLU A 55 0.45 -10.87 11.46
N GLY A 56 0.44 -12.00 10.75
CA GLY A 56 0.52 -13.35 11.30
C GLY A 56 -0.80 -13.90 11.86
N LEU A 57 -1.90 -13.17 11.66
CA LEU A 57 -3.25 -13.51 12.09
C LEU A 57 -3.99 -14.22 10.94
N ASP A 58 -3.95 -15.55 10.92
CA ASP A 58 -4.61 -16.36 9.90
C ASP A 58 -5.98 -16.83 10.39
N LEU A 59 -6.96 -15.92 10.34
CA LEU A 59 -8.32 -16.18 10.79
C LEU A 59 -9.19 -16.71 9.65
N LYS A 60 -10.30 -17.36 10.01
CA LYS A 60 -11.28 -17.79 9.00
C LYS A 60 -11.83 -16.56 8.27
N GLY A 61 -11.68 -16.55 6.95
CA GLY A 61 -12.10 -15.44 6.09
C GLY A 61 -11.02 -14.37 5.89
N SER A 62 -9.82 -14.55 6.43
CA SER A 62 -8.67 -13.73 6.07
C SER A 62 -8.29 -13.95 4.61
N ASP A 63 -8.10 -12.86 3.91
CA ASP A 63 -7.55 -12.71 2.57
C ASP A 63 -6.09 -12.26 2.61
N PHE A 64 -5.45 -12.24 1.44
CA PHE A 64 -4.10 -11.71 1.26
C PHE A 64 -4.18 -10.29 0.72
N ASP A 65 -3.89 -9.30 1.57
CA ASP A 65 -3.79 -7.91 1.15
C ASP A 65 -2.37 -7.58 0.66
N GLN A 66 -2.26 -7.01 -0.53
CA GLN A 66 -1.00 -6.60 -1.12
C GLN A 66 -1.08 -5.18 -1.69
N MET A 67 -0.10 -4.36 -1.36
CA MET A 67 0.15 -3.07 -1.99
C MET A 67 1.25 -3.22 -3.02
N ILE A 68 0.96 -2.87 -4.27
CA ILE A 68 1.89 -2.96 -5.38
C ILE A 68 2.21 -1.55 -5.84
N TYR A 69 3.48 -1.16 -5.86
CA TYR A 69 3.89 0.14 -6.37
C TYR A 69 5.07 0.04 -7.36
N PRO A 70 5.08 0.86 -8.41
CA PRO A 70 6.19 0.93 -9.36
C PRO A 70 7.40 1.58 -8.71
N ASN A 71 8.58 1.00 -8.89
CA ASN A 71 9.82 1.53 -8.32
C ASN A 71 10.39 2.72 -9.10
N PHE A 72 9.84 3.01 -10.29
CA PHE A 72 10.28 4.09 -11.16
C PHE A 72 9.46 5.38 -10.98
N ILE A 73 8.38 5.38 -10.19
CA ILE A 73 7.62 6.59 -9.84
C ILE A 73 7.89 6.97 -8.40
N ARG A 74 8.05 8.28 -8.16
CA ARG A 74 8.21 8.84 -6.82
C ARG A 74 7.26 10.00 -6.61
N VAL A 75 6.57 10.00 -5.46
CA VAL A 75 5.71 11.11 -5.06
C VAL A 75 6.42 11.97 -4.03
N TYR A 76 6.28 13.29 -4.16
CA TYR A 76 6.86 14.30 -3.29
C TYR A 76 5.79 15.30 -2.80
N GLU A 77 5.90 15.75 -1.56
CA GLU A 77 5.07 16.85 -1.03
C GLU A 77 5.47 18.20 -1.65
N ILE A 78 6.76 18.40 -1.96
CA ILE A 78 7.31 19.69 -2.39
C ILE A 78 8.15 19.51 -3.66
N LEU A 79 7.96 20.38 -4.66
CA LEU A 79 8.67 20.35 -5.94
C LEU A 79 10.21 20.35 -5.79
N ASN A 80 10.75 21.08 -4.82
CA ASN A 80 12.19 21.15 -4.59
C ASN A 80 12.84 19.82 -4.19
N CYS A 81 12.05 18.84 -3.73
CA CYS A 81 12.54 17.51 -3.36
C CYS A 81 12.75 16.60 -4.57
N VAL A 82 12.23 16.96 -5.75
CA VAL A 82 12.28 16.12 -6.97
C VAL A 82 13.71 15.77 -7.40
N GLN A 83 14.69 16.63 -7.10
CA GLN A 83 16.09 16.42 -7.47
C GLN A 83 16.77 15.25 -6.71
N SER A 84 16.13 14.65 -5.71
CA SER A 84 16.74 13.58 -4.91
C SER A 84 16.84 12.24 -5.64
N ASP A 85 15.94 11.95 -6.58
CA ASP A 85 15.90 10.71 -7.33
C ASP A 85 15.73 11.01 -8.84
N PRO A 86 16.81 11.39 -9.57
CA PRO A 86 16.72 11.85 -10.95
C PRO A 86 16.29 10.77 -11.95
N ASP A 87 16.43 9.50 -11.60
CA ASP A 87 16.04 8.36 -12.45
C ASP A 87 14.57 7.95 -12.23
N LYS A 88 13.76 8.78 -11.56
CA LYS A 88 12.37 8.49 -11.22
C LYS A 88 11.45 9.51 -11.86
N VAL A 89 10.31 9.05 -12.34
CA VAL A 89 9.19 9.89 -12.77
C VAL A 89 8.66 10.63 -11.55
N PRO A 90 8.79 11.96 -11.48
CA PRO A 90 8.47 12.70 -10.29
C PRO A 90 7.03 13.22 -10.32
N LEU A 91 6.26 12.86 -9.29
CA LEU A 91 4.93 13.39 -9.03
C LEU A 91 4.95 14.30 -7.80
N VAL A 92 4.23 15.41 -7.87
CA VAL A 92 4.07 16.36 -6.76
C VAL A 92 2.63 16.36 -6.30
N MET A 93 2.44 16.30 -4.98
CA MET A 93 1.13 16.38 -4.36
C MET A 93 0.58 17.80 -4.39
N GLU A 94 -0.69 17.92 -4.74
CA GLU A 94 -1.47 19.14 -4.59
C GLU A 94 -2.61 18.88 -3.61
N THR A 95 -2.51 19.48 -2.41
CA THR A 95 -3.41 19.23 -1.28
C THR A 95 -4.35 20.41 -0.98
N ASN A 96 -4.18 21.56 -1.64
CA ASN A 96 -4.89 22.79 -1.28
C ASN A 96 -6.38 22.78 -1.65
N ASP A 97 -6.74 22.06 -2.73
CA ASP A 97 -8.10 22.09 -3.30
C ASP A 97 -8.78 20.70 -3.28
N THR A 98 -8.35 19.80 -2.39
CA THR A 98 -8.86 18.43 -2.35
C THR A 98 -9.63 18.14 -1.08
N LYS A 99 -10.65 17.26 -1.20
CA LYS A 99 -11.38 16.74 -0.05
C LYS A 99 -10.42 16.01 0.89
N SER A 100 -10.67 16.08 2.19
CA SER A 100 -9.93 15.31 3.20
C SER A 100 -9.81 13.83 2.79
N GLY A 101 -8.59 13.30 2.80
CA GLY A 101 -8.28 11.94 2.35
C GLY A 101 -7.96 11.80 0.85
N PHE A 102 -7.99 12.90 0.08
CA PHE A 102 -7.67 12.91 -1.34
C PHE A 102 -6.59 13.96 -1.65
N THR A 103 -5.81 13.72 -2.70
CA THR A 103 -4.85 14.68 -3.26
C THR A 103 -4.78 14.48 -4.77
N LYS A 104 -4.41 15.51 -5.53
CA LYS A 104 -4.03 15.38 -6.93
C LYS A 104 -2.52 15.16 -7.02
N LEU A 105 -2.07 14.33 -7.95
CA LEU A 105 -0.66 14.12 -8.21
C LEU A 105 -0.32 14.63 -9.60
N LYS A 106 0.47 15.70 -9.64
CA LYS A 106 0.89 16.39 -10.86
C LYS A 106 2.28 15.91 -11.28
N LEU A 107 2.49 15.70 -12.59
CA LEU A 107 3.81 15.45 -13.15
C LEU A 107 4.69 16.70 -13.00
N ALA A 108 5.83 16.57 -12.35
CA ALA A 108 6.67 17.72 -12.01
C ALA A 108 7.54 18.21 -13.19
N ILE A 109 8.05 17.29 -14.00
CA ILE A 109 8.94 17.55 -15.14
C ILE A 109 8.60 16.56 -16.25
N GLU A 110 8.58 17.01 -17.50
CA GLU A 110 8.41 16.12 -18.66
C GLU A 110 9.64 15.19 -18.80
N PHE A 111 9.38 13.90 -19.03
CA PHE A 111 10.40 12.86 -19.06
C PHE A 111 10.36 12.16 -20.42
N ASP A 112 11.51 11.99 -21.07
CA ASP A 112 11.56 11.55 -22.48
C ASP A 112 11.71 10.02 -22.70
N TYR A 113 12.19 9.24 -21.72
CA TYR A 113 12.59 7.83 -21.99
C TYR A 113 11.74 6.75 -21.33
N GLU A 114 11.20 6.96 -20.11
CA GLU A 114 10.29 5.99 -19.44
C GLU A 114 8.81 6.40 -19.52
N PHE A 115 8.53 7.62 -19.98
CA PHE A 115 7.18 8.15 -20.01
C PHE A 115 6.29 7.39 -21.00
N ASP A 116 6.83 6.92 -22.13
CA ASP A 116 6.10 6.18 -23.17
C ASP A 116 5.31 4.98 -22.65
N MET A 117 5.85 4.25 -21.66
CA MET A 117 5.17 3.08 -21.09
C MET A 117 4.02 3.42 -20.15
N ILE A 118 3.98 4.67 -19.66
CA ILE A 118 3.04 5.10 -18.62
C ILE A 118 2.23 6.34 -19.03
N GLN A 119 2.36 6.84 -20.27
CA GLN A 119 1.63 8.02 -20.74
C GLN A 119 0.13 7.84 -20.57
N ASP A 120 -0.35 6.61 -20.77
CA ASP A 120 -1.75 6.25 -20.63
C ASP A 120 -2.24 6.34 -19.18
N TRP A 121 -1.36 6.42 -18.18
CA TRP A 121 -1.73 6.67 -16.79
C TRP A 121 -2.10 8.12 -16.54
N PHE A 122 -1.69 9.04 -17.42
CA PHE A 122 -1.85 10.47 -17.24
C PHE A 122 -3.06 11.04 -18.01
N GLU A 123 -3.58 12.13 -17.47
CA GLU A 123 -4.58 12.99 -18.10
C GLU A 123 -4.08 14.44 -18.11
N THR A 124 -4.28 15.12 -19.24
CA THR A 124 -3.94 16.54 -19.37
C THR A 124 -5.15 17.38 -18.99
N VAL A 125 -4.98 18.27 -18.02
CA VAL A 125 -5.99 19.25 -17.59
C VAL A 125 -5.39 20.64 -17.73
N GLY A 126 -5.84 21.38 -18.75
CA GLY A 126 -5.19 22.63 -19.16
C GLY A 126 -3.80 22.36 -19.73
N GLU A 127 -2.77 22.96 -19.13
CA GLU A 127 -1.35 22.78 -19.51
C GLU A 127 -0.62 21.77 -18.61
N GLU A 128 -1.32 21.16 -17.66
CA GLU A 128 -0.72 20.30 -16.64
C GLU A 128 -1.11 18.84 -16.84
N LYS A 129 -0.20 17.93 -16.51
CA LYS A 129 -0.43 16.48 -16.56
C LYS A 129 -0.59 15.93 -15.15
N TYR A 130 -1.64 15.15 -14.94
CA TYR A 130 -1.97 14.50 -13.67
C TYR A 130 -2.05 13.00 -13.85
N ILE A 131 -1.65 12.21 -12.86
CA ILE A 131 -1.91 10.78 -12.90
C ILE A 131 -3.41 10.53 -12.64
N SER A 132 -4.05 9.79 -13.52
CA SER A 132 -5.43 9.34 -13.39
C SER A 132 -5.45 8.08 -12.52
N SER A 133 -6.03 8.17 -11.32
CA SER A 133 -6.16 7.02 -10.41
C SER A 133 -6.90 5.87 -11.06
N LYS A 134 -7.90 6.17 -11.92
CA LYS A 134 -8.66 5.18 -12.68
C LYS A 134 -7.75 4.45 -13.68
N ARG A 135 -7.05 5.18 -14.55
CA ARG A 135 -6.18 4.57 -15.58
C ARG A 135 -5.02 3.82 -14.97
N PHE A 136 -4.38 4.39 -13.95
CA PHE A 136 -3.30 3.74 -13.20
C PHE A 136 -3.74 2.43 -12.56
N ARG A 137 -4.95 2.41 -11.97
CA ARG A 137 -5.53 1.18 -11.42
C ARG A 137 -5.82 0.17 -12.53
N GLU A 138 -6.58 0.57 -13.56
CA GLU A 138 -7.14 -0.33 -14.57
C GLU A 138 -6.15 -0.86 -15.62
N LYS A 139 -4.98 -0.24 -15.75
CA LYS A 139 -3.97 -0.63 -16.74
C LYS A 139 -3.56 -2.09 -16.60
N ASP A 140 -3.57 -2.86 -17.68
CA ASP A 140 -3.10 -4.26 -17.73
C ASP A 140 -3.75 -5.16 -16.67
N LEU A 141 -4.99 -4.84 -16.26
CA LEU A 141 -5.76 -5.67 -15.35
C LEU A 141 -6.13 -6.99 -16.04
N PRO A 142 -5.75 -8.15 -15.48
CA PRO A 142 -6.18 -9.44 -16.04
C PRO A 142 -7.70 -9.63 -15.97
N ASP A 143 -8.28 -10.31 -16.96
CA ASP A 143 -9.74 -10.51 -17.07
C ASP A 143 -10.38 -11.23 -15.86
N TYR A 144 -9.59 -11.96 -15.06
CA TYR A 144 -10.07 -12.68 -13.88
C TYR A 144 -10.07 -11.81 -12.60
N MET A 145 -9.57 -10.58 -12.66
CA MET A 145 -9.55 -9.65 -11.53
C MET A 145 -10.80 -8.76 -11.55
N VAL A 146 -11.36 -8.52 -10.37
CA VAL A 146 -12.53 -7.66 -10.15
C VAL A 146 -12.10 -6.41 -9.40
N ILE A 147 -12.42 -5.24 -9.95
CA ILE A 147 -12.17 -3.97 -9.25
C ILE A 147 -13.26 -3.71 -8.23
N HIS A 148 -12.88 -3.37 -7.01
CA HIS A 148 -13.78 -2.83 -6.00
C HIS A 148 -13.05 -1.76 -5.17
N GLY A 149 -13.66 -0.58 -5.06
CA GLY A 149 -13.00 0.55 -4.40
C GLY A 149 -11.59 0.83 -4.96
N PRO A 150 -10.55 0.96 -4.11
CA PRO A 150 -9.17 1.11 -4.55
C PRO A 150 -8.49 -0.21 -4.95
N CYS A 151 -9.10 -1.36 -4.65
CA CYS A 151 -8.50 -2.68 -4.78
C CYS A 151 -8.96 -3.41 -6.03
N GLN A 152 -8.22 -4.48 -6.33
CA GLN A 152 -8.47 -5.47 -7.36
C GLN A 152 -8.36 -6.83 -6.73
N SER A 153 -9.34 -7.70 -6.96
CA SER A 153 -9.34 -9.01 -6.33
C SER A 153 -9.52 -10.13 -7.32
N THR A 154 -8.99 -11.29 -6.97
CA THR A 154 -9.39 -12.52 -7.66
C THR A 154 -10.88 -12.76 -7.45
N ALA A 155 -11.54 -13.46 -8.38
CA ALA A 155 -12.98 -13.74 -8.29
C ALA A 155 -13.42 -14.43 -6.97
N GLY A 156 -12.49 -15.08 -6.25
CA GLY A 156 -12.73 -15.70 -4.94
C GLY A 156 -12.52 -14.78 -3.74
N GLY A 157 -11.95 -13.58 -3.93
CA GLY A 157 -11.61 -12.66 -2.84
C GLY A 157 -10.42 -13.11 -1.99
N ASP A 158 -9.66 -14.09 -2.43
CA ASP A 158 -8.52 -14.62 -1.66
C ASP A 158 -7.32 -13.65 -1.67
N TYR A 159 -7.25 -12.78 -2.67
CA TYR A 159 -6.16 -11.82 -2.86
C TYR A 159 -6.74 -10.46 -3.22
N ASP A 160 -6.35 -9.45 -2.47
CA ASP A 160 -6.72 -8.06 -2.66
C ASP A 160 -5.47 -7.24 -2.97
N HIS A 161 -5.40 -6.67 -4.16
CA HIS A 161 -4.28 -5.87 -4.63
C HIS A 161 -4.68 -4.39 -4.68
N ALA A 162 -3.96 -3.55 -3.96
CA ALA A 162 -4.02 -2.10 -4.10
C ALA A 162 -2.83 -1.62 -4.93
N ARG A 163 -3.09 -0.89 -6.02
CA ARG A 163 -2.04 -0.18 -6.74
C ARG A 163 -1.73 1.14 -6.03
N CYS A 164 -0.49 1.27 -5.60
CA CYS A 164 -0.03 2.36 -4.76
C CYS A 164 1.12 3.12 -5.43
N LEU A 165 1.42 4.29 -4.88
CA LEU A 165 2.60 5.08 -5.20
C LEU A 165 3.33 5.38 -3.90
N TRP A 166 4.65 5.25 -3.93
CA TRP A 166 5.44 5.45 -2.73
C TRP A 166 5.75 6.95 -2.53
N CYS A 167 5.57 7.41 -1.29
CA CYS A 167 5.89 8.75 -0.82
C CYS A 167 6.68 8.63 0.49
N LYS A 168 7.77 9.39 0.64
CA LYS A 168 8.56 9.38 1.89
C LYS A 168 7.95 10.30 2.93
N GLU A 169 7.36 11.39 2.45
CA GLU A 169 6.90 12.50 3.26
C GLU A 169 5.49 12.24 3.79
N TRP A 170 5.28 12.57 5.06
CA TRP A 170 3.93 12.71 5.60
C TRP A 170 3.37 14.07 5.18
N ILE A 171 2.22 14.05 4.51
CA ILE A 171 1.49 15.28 4.20
C ILE A 171 1.18 16.04 5.49
N SER A 172 1.29 17.36 5.42
CA SER A 172 1.06 18.28 6.56
C SER A 172 -0.14 17.95 7.48
N PRO A 173 -1.35 17.58 6.99
CA PRO A 173 -2.47 17.20 7.87
C PRO A 173 -2.32 15.84 8.56
N ALA A 174 -1.41 14.98 8.10
CA ALA A 174 -1.15 13.64 8.64
C ALA A 174 0.19 13.55 9.41
N ARG A 175 0.92 14.66 9.56
CA ARG A 175 2.14 14.66 10.36
C ARG A 175 1.81 14.22 11.79
N PRO A 176 2.60 13.32 12.39
CA PRO A 176 2.38 12.88 13.76
C PRO A 176 2.22 14.09 14.67
N ARG A 177 1.14 14.13 15.46
CA ARG A 177 1.03 15.14 16.51
C ARG A 177 2.20 14.90 17.44
N THR A 178 3.20 15.77 17.39
CA THR A 178 4.23 15.77 18.42
C THR A 178 3.52 16.10 19.72
N HIS A 179 3.45 15.14 20.64
CA HIS A 179 2.99 15.40 21.99
C HIS A 179 3.79 16.60 22.53
N ARG A 180 3.11 17.74 22.72
CA ARG A 180 3.60 18.87 23.51
C ARG A 180 3.03 18.74 24.91
#